data_AF-A0A660NUM7-F1
#
_entry.id   AF-A0A660NUM7-F1
#
_cell.length_a   1.000
_cell.length_b   1.000
_cell.length_c   1.000
_cell.angle_alpha   90.00
_cell.angle_beta   90.00
_cell.angle_gamma   90.00
#
_symmetry.space_group_name_H-M   'P 1'
#
loop_
_entity.id
_entity.type
_entity.pdbx_description
1 polymer ?
#
loop_
_entity_poly.entity_id
_entity_poly.type
_entity_poly.pdbx_seq_one_letter_code
_entity_poly.pdbx_strand_id
1 'polypeptide(L)'
;KRFPYLYNVSNRAARAFYEQQGTNVKSAFECMDTKPMHDEALIMQCRHCIRYSLGYCMVHGGKKPTWKEPLFLELGDKRRFRLEFDCKDCQMNIYAE
;
A
#
# COMPACT_ATOMS: atom_id res chain seq x y z
N LYS A 1 2.61 -9.74 -13.15
CA LYS A 1 2.61 -9.31 -11.73
C LYS A 1 1.24 -8.75 -11.37
N ARG A 2 0.76 -8.98 -10.13
CA ARG A 2 -0.60 -8.64 -9.68
C ARG A 2 -0.91 -7.13 -9.70
N PHE A 3 0.10 -6.27 -9.48
CA PHE A 3 -0.06 -4.80 -9.48
C PHE A 3 1.07 -4.11 -10.27
N PRO A 4 0.92 -3.88 -11.58
CA PRO A 4 1.99 -3.34 -12.45
C PRO A 4 2.27 -1.83 -12.25
N TYR A 5 1.48 -1.12 -11.45
CA TYR A 5 1.67 0.30 -11.13
C TYR A 5 2.54 0.52 -9.87
N LEU A 6 2.77 -0.51 -9.04
CA LEU A 6 3.59 -0.42 -7.82
C LEU A 6 5.09 -0.19 -8.08
N TYR A 7 5.52 -0.22 -9.34
CA TYR A 7 6.89 0.17 -9.72
C TYR A 7 7.14 1.68 -9.66
N ASN A 8 6.09 2.47 -9.36
CA ASN A 8 6.16 3.91 -9.16
C ASN A 8 6.81 4.65 -10.35
N VAL A 9 6.41 4.27 -11.56
CA VAL A 9 6.94 4.86 -12.81
C VAL A 9 6.28 6.21 -13.08
N SER A 10 6.82 7.26 -12.47
CA SER A 10 6.27 8.62 -12.54
C SER A 10 6.90 9.50 -13.62
N ASN A 11 7.97 9.04 -14.27
CA ASN A 11 8.69 9.82 -15.29
C ASN A 11 9.13 8.99 -16.51
N ARG A 12 9.51 9.68 -17.58
CA ARG A 12 9.91 9.07 -18.85
C ARG A 12 11.19 8.24 -18.74
N ALA A 13 12.15 8.66 -17.93
CA ALA A 13 13.42 7.93 -17.75
C ALA A 13 13.19 6.56 -17.09
N ALA A 14 12.38 6.52 -16.03
CA ALA A 14 11.98 5.27 -15.37
C ALA A 14 11.23 4.34 -16.34
N ARG A 15 10.30 4.89 -17.13
CA ARG A 15 9.56 4.10 -18.13
C ARG A 15 10.50 3.45 -19.14
N ALA A 16 11.41 4.24 -19.74
CA ALA A 16 12.38 3.74 -20.70
C ALA A 16 13.27 2.64 -20.09
N PHE A 17 13.71 2.81 -18.84
CA PHE A 17 14.48 1.79 -18.12
C PHE A 17 13.71 0.46 -18.00
N TYR A 18 12.46 0.48 -17.53
CA TYR A 18 11.67 -0.74 -17.36
C TYR A 18 11.30 -1.42 -18.69
N GLU A 19 11.01 -0.62 -19.73
CA GLU A 19 10.74 -1.12 -21.08
C GLU A 19 11.97 -1.83 -21.67
N GLN A 20 13.17 -1.27 -21.50
CA GLN A 20 14.42 -1.93 -21.91
C GLN A 20 14.65 -3.28 -21.22
N GLN A 21 14.15 -3.44 -19.98
CA GLN A 21 14.21 -4.70 -19.24
C GLN A 21 13.04 -5.66 -19.57
N GLY A 22 12.23 -5.36 -20.60
CA GLY A 22 11.11 -6.20 -21.02
C GLY A 22 9.95 -6.24 -20.01
N THR A 23 9.86 -5.28 -19.10
CA THR A 23 8.81 -5.25 -18.07
C THR A 23 7.65 -4.36 -18.52
N ASN A 24 6.45 -4.93 -18.59
CA ASN A 24 5.22 -4.16 -18.78
C ASN A 24 4.87 -3.39 -17.50
N VAL A 25 5.13 -2.07 -17.50
CA VAL A 25 4.87 -1.16 -16.39
C VAL A 25 3.71 -0.23 -16.71
N LYS A 26 2.90 0.07 -15.68
CA LYS A 26 1.92 1.16 -15.75
C LYS A 26 2.52 2.41 -15.10
N SER A 27 1.98 3.58 -15.45
CA SER A 27 2.31 4.83 -14.77
C SER A 27 2.08 4.69 -13.27
N ALA A 28 2.82 5.47 -12.48
CA ALA A 28 2.59 5.58 -11.05
C ALA A 28 1.15 6.02 -10.74
N PHE A 29 0.65 5.64 -9.56
CA PHE A 29 -0.75 5.86 -9.18
C PHE A 29 -1.15 7.34 -9.29
N GLU A 30 -0.28 8.25 -8.85
CA GLU A 30 -0.46 9.69 -8.88
C GLU A 30 -0.47 10.30 -10.30
N CYS A 31 -0.02 9.56 -11.31
CA CYS A 31 0.04 10.01 -12.70
C CYS A 31 -1.13 9.49 -13.56
N MET A 32 -2.04 8.68 -13.01
CA MET A 32 -3.20 8.17 -13.75
C MET A 32 -4.34 9.20 -13.73
N ASP A 33 -5.11 9.32 -14.82
CA ASP A 33 -6.35 10.13 -14.84
C ASP A 33 -7.42 9.41 -14.01
N THR A 34 -7.67 9.91 -12.79
CA THR A 34 -8.15 9.16 -11.62
C THR A 34 -9.65 8.87 -11.54
N LYS A 35 -10.44 8.88 -12.62
CA LYS A 35 -11.91 8.75 -12.47
C LYS A 35 -12.48 7.37 -12.13
N PRO A 36 -11.89 6.22 -12.51
CA PRO A 36 -12.51 4.91 -12.23
C PRO A 36 -11.70 3.96 -11.30
N MET A 37 -10.58 4.36 -10.72
CA MET A 37 -9.70 3.47 -9.91
C MET A 37 -9.71 3.75 -8.40
N HIS A 38 -10.69 4.50 -7.90
CA HIS A 38 -10.63 5.05 -6.53
C HIS A 38 -10.85 4.02 -5.41
N ASP A 39 -11.73 3.04 -5.62
CA ASP A 39 -12.05 2.11 -4.53
C ASP A 39 -11.02 0.96 -4.50
N GLU A 40 -10.23 0.91 -3.42
CA GLU A 40 -9.34 -0.21 -3.07
C GLU A 40 -8.05 -0.38 -3.90
N ALA A 41 -7.52 0.69 -4.50
CA ALA A 41 -6.18 0.64 -5.09
C ALA A 41 -5.10 0.46 -3.99
N LEU A 42 -4.24 -0.56 -4.12
CA LEU A 42 -3.12 -0.78 -3.20
C LEU A 42 -2.06 0.30 -3.43
N ILE A 43 -1.89 1.23 -2.50
CA ILE A 43 -0.98 2.37 -2.63
C ILE A 43 0.42 2.03 -2.14
N MET A 44 0.51 1.31 -1.03
CA MET A 44 1.79 0.97 -0.43
C MET A 44 1.74 -0.40 0.23
N GLN A 45 2.85 -1.11 0.07
CA GLN A 45 3.11 -2.38 0.73
C GLN A 45 4.43 -2.25 1.48
N CYS A 46 4.43 -2.50 2.79
CA CYS A 46 5.65 -2.40 3.59
C CYS A 46 5.74 -3.50 4.65
N ARG A 47 6.99 -3.80 5.06
CA ARG A 47 7.27 -4.70 6.20
C ARG A 47 7.04 -4.02 7.56
N HIS A 48 7.02 -2.70 7.58
CA HIS A 48 6.70 -1.96 8.80
C HIS A 48 5.23 -2.17 9.13
N CYS A 49 4.93 -2.73 10.30
CA CYS A 49 3.58 -3.02 10.74
C CYS A 49 3.25 -2.19 11.98
N ILE A 50 2.26 -1.30 11.90
CA ILE A 50 1.91 -0.44 13.03
C ILE A 50 1.42 -1.23 14.24
N ARG A 51 0.78 -2.40 14.03
CA ARG A 51 0.44 -3.31 15.13
C ARG A 51 1.68 -3.79 15.88
N TYR A 52 2.77 -4.09 15.17
CA TYR A 52 4.03 -4.46 15.81
C TYR A 52 4.62 -3.27 16.58
N SER A 53 4.72 -2.10 15.95
CA SER A 53 5.25 -0.88 16.56
C SER A 53 4.50 -0.46 17.82
N LEU A 54 3.18 -0.71 17.88
CA LEU A 54 2.34 -0.41 19.05
C LEU A 54 2.32 -1.55 20.10
N GLY A 55 2.96 -2.68 19.84
CA GLY A 55 3.00 -3.83 20.77
C GLY A 55 1.79 -4.76 20.71
N TYR A 56 1.07 -4.78 19.59
CA TYR A 56 -0.15 -5.57 19.35
C TYR A 56 -0.02 -6.60 18.21
N CYS A 57 1.21 -6.95 17.82
CA CYS A 57 1.45 -8.03 16.87
C CYS A 57 1.32 -9.39 17.56
N MET A 58 0.27 -10.14 17.25
CA MET A 58 0.01 -11.45 17.86
C MET A 58 1.04 -12.52 17.45
N VAL A 59 1.67 -12.38 16.27
CA VAL A 59 2.73 -13.30 15.80
C VAL A 59 4.00 -13.17 16.65
N HIS A 60 4.28 -11.98 17.17
CA HIS A 60 5.48 -11.69 17.97
C HIS A 60 5.16 -11.48 19.46
N GLY A 61 4.10 -12.12 19.99
CA GLY A 61 3.78 -12.11 21.42
C GLY A 61 3.23 -10.79 21.97
N GLY A 62 2.76 -9.90 21.09
CA GLY A 62 2.10 -8.65 21.47
C GLY A 62 0.73 -8.84 22.11
N LYS A 63 0.19 -7.75 22.66
CA LYS A 63 -1.14 -7.71 23.28
C LYS A 63 -2.23 -7.94 22.24
N LYS A 64 -3.34 -8.55 22.66
CA LYS A 64 -4.53 -8.67 21.82
C LYS A 64 -5.12 -7.26 21.59
N PRO A 65 -5.33 -6.83 20.33
CA PRO A 65 -6.03 -5.58 20.03
C PRO A 65 -7.41 -5.51 20.68
N THR A 66 -7.79 -4.35 21.21
CA THR A 66 -9.14 -4.08 21.75
C THR A 66 -10.01 -3.26 20.80
N TRP A 67 -9.42 -2.67 19.77
CA TRP A 67 -10.12 -1.92 18.74
C TRP A 67 -10.75 -2.83 17.69
N LYS A 68 -11.73 -2.28 16.96
CA LYS A 68 -12.33 -2.93 15.79
C LYS A 68 -11.55 -2.54 14.53
N GLU A 69 -11.35 -3.51 13.66
CA GLU A 69 -10.78 -3.31 12.33
C GLU A 69 -11.91 -3.14 11.28
N PRO A 70 -11.64 -2.52 10.11
CA PRO A 70 -10.33 -2.06 9.61
C PRO A 70 -9.80 -0.81 10.31
N LEU A 71 -8.47 -0.67 10.34
CA LEU A 71 -7.79 0.56 10.77
C LEU A 71 -7.53 1.47 9.58
N PHE A 72 -7.34 2.76 9.84
CA PHE A 72 -7.08 3.77 8.81
C PHE A 72 -5.97 4.71 9.24
N LEU A 73 -5.13 5.12 8.29
CA LEU A 73 -4.30 6.31 8.44
C LEU A 73 -5.13 7.51 8.00
N GLU A 74 -5.21 8.54 8.83
CA GLU A 74 -5.91 9.80 8.52
C GLU A 74 -4.88 10.92 8.40
N LEU A 75 -4.92 11.65 7.28
CA LEU A 75 -4.14 12.86 7.06
C LEU A 75 -4.83 14.08 7.70
N GLY A 76 -4.08 15.17 7.90
CA GLY A 76 -4.63 16.41 8.47
C GLY A 76 -5.80 17.01 7.66
N ASP A 77 -5.89 16.68 6.38
CA ASP A 77 -6.97 17.07 5.47
C ASP A 77 -8.16 16.08 5.43
N LYS A 78 -8.23 15.15 6.39
CA LYS A 78 -9.27 14.12 6.54
C LYS A 78 -9.30 13.04 5.48
N ARG A 79 -8.34 12.99 4.54
CA ARG A 79 -8.19 11.81 3.68
C ARG A 79 -7.80 10.60 4.52
N ARG A 80 -8.43 9.48 4.22
CA ARG A 80 -8.26 8.22 4.94
C ARG A 80 -7.71 7.15 3.99
N PHE A 81 -6.88 6.29 4.54
CA PHE A 81 -6.29 5.17 3.82
C PHE A 81 -6.49 3.90 4.64
N ARG A 82 -7.18 2.92 4.06
CA ARG A 82 -7.50 1.67 4.75
C ARG A 82 -6.22 0.83 4.92
N LEU A 83 -6.03 0.32 6.12
CA LEU A 83 -4.96 -0.62 6.45
C LEU A 83 -5.44 -2.06 6.38
N GLU A 84 -4.58 -2.93 5.87
CA GLU A 84 -4.73 -4.38 5.94
C GLU A 84 -3.42 -4.99 6.43
N PHE A 85 -3.53 -6.01 7.28
CA PHE A 85 -2.40 -6.69 7.90
C PHE A 85 -2.33 -8.14 7.42
N ASP A 86 -1.39 -8.43 6.54
CA ASP A 86 -1.03 -9.79 6.18
C ASP A 86 0.03 -10.30 7.17
N CYS A 87 -0.45 -10.88 8.27
CA CYS A 87 0.42 -11.45 9.29
C CYS A 87 1.20 -12.69 8.82
N LYS A 88 0.78 -13.35 7.73
CA LYS A 88 1.48 -14.53 7.20
C LYS A 88 2.81 -14.11 6.57
N ASP A 89 2.79 -13.04 5.80
CA ASP A 89 3.97 -12.51 5.09
C ASP A 89 4.63 -11.31 5.81
N CYS A 90 4.20 -11.01 7.04
CA CYS A 90 4.65 -9.86 7.84
C CYS A 90 4.59 -8.54 7.06
N GLN A 91 3.42 -8.29 6.47
CA GLN A 91 3.18 -7.19 5.54
C GLN A 91 2.00 -6.32 5.97
N MET A 92 2.17 -5.01 5.82
CA MET A 92 1.10 -4.03 5.96
C MET A 92 0.80 -3.42 4.59
N ASN A 93 -0.47 -3.44 4.21
CA ASN A 93 -0.99 -2.90 2.97
C ASN A 93 -1.80 -1.64 3.27
N ILE A 94 -1.62 -0.62 2.44
CA ILE A 94 -2.31 0.66 2.52
C ILE A 94 -3.09 0.86 1.22
N TYR A 95 -4.40 1.02 1.34
CA TYR A 95 -5.31 1.19 0.21
C TYR A 95 -5.86 2.60 0.13
N ALA A 96 -6.09 3.09 -1.09
CA ALA A 96 -6.87 4.29 -1.33
C ALA A 96 -8.35 4.03 -1.03
N GLU A 97 -8.99 5.07 -0.48
CA GLU A 97 -10.43 5.23 -0.29
C GLU A 97 -10.91 6.43 -1.12
#